data_AF-A0A7J3MB27-F1
#
_entry.id   AF-A0A7J3MB27-F1
#
_cell.length_a   1.000
_cell.length_b   1.000
_cell.length_c   1.000
_cell.angle_alpha   90.00
_cell.angle_beta   90.00
_cell.angle_gamma   90.00
#
_symmetry.space_group_name_H-M   'P 1'
#
loop_
_entity.id
_entity.type
_entity.pdbx_description
1 polymer ?
#
loop_
_entity_poly.entity_id
_entity_poly.type
_entity_poly.pdbx_seq_one_letter_code
_entity_poly.pdbx_strand_id
1 'polypeptide(L)'
;NILDKNTYTVREWLVENVKGLGYKEASHFLRNIGRDDVAIIDRHVLRYLHKNNYIDKIPGNLSRKTYLEIEKILEDIADENDLNLAELDLYIWYYETGKILK
;
A
#
# COMPACT_ATOMS: atom_id res chain seq x y z
N ASN A 1 -1.86 0.57 -24.51
CA ASN A 1 -2.33 -0.48 -23.59
C ASN A 1 -2.68 0.18 -22.26
N ILE A 2 -3.65 -0.28 -21.47
CA ILE A 2 -3.92 0.31 -20.12
C ILE A 2 -2.66 0.20 -19.26
N LEU A 3 -1.91 -0.91 -19.40
CA LEU A 3 -0.64 -1.16 -18.73
C LEU A 3 0.51 -0.24 -19.15
N ASP A 4 0.32 0.67 -20.12
CA ASP A 4 1.35 1.67 -20.48
C ASP A 4 1.14 2.99 -19.71
N LYS A 5 0.05 3.13 -18.95
CA LYS A 5 -0.23 4.33 -18.14
C LYS A 5 0.52 4.29 -16.81
N ASN A 6 0.50 5.41 -16.07
CA ASN A 6 1.03 5.47 -14.70
C ASN A 6 0.28 4.51 -13.76
N THR A 7 0.96 4.03 -12.72
CA THR A 7 0.44 2.94 -11.87
C THR A 7 -0.85 3.29 -11.17
N TYR A 8 -0.99 4.53 -10.68
CA TYR A 8 -2.25 5.01 -10.08
C TYR A 8 -3.43 4.83 -11.04
N THR A 9 -3.28 5.24 -12.31
CA THR A 9 -4.34 5.11 -13.32
C THR A 9 -4.67 3.64 -13.60
N VAL A 10 -3.65 2.78 -13.65
CA VAL A 10 -3.87 1.34 -13.84
C VAL A 10 -4.61 0.75 -12.63
N ARG A 11 -4.25 1.16 -11.41
CA ARG A 11 -4.91 0.71 -10.17
C ARG A 11 -6.38 1.09 -10.13
N GLU A 12 -6.71 2.35 -10.42
CA GLU A 12 -8.10 2.82 -10.48
C GLU A 12 -8.89 1.99 -11.49
N TRP A 13 -8.32 1.76 -12.68
CA TRP A 13 -8.96 0.95 -13.70
C TRP A 13 -9.19 -0.50 -13.23
N LEU A 14 -8.22 -1.11 -12.55
CA LEU A 14 -8.35 -2.47 -12.01
C LEU A 14 -9.47 -2.58 -10.98
N VAL A 15 -9.53 -1.62 -10.03
CA VAL A 15 -10.55 -1.60 -8.97
C VAL A 15 -11.96 -1.41 -9.55
N GLU A 16 -12.09 -0.57 -10.58
CA GLU A 16 -13.39 -0.30 -11.21
C GLU A 16 -13.87 -1.43 -12.12
N ASN A 17 -12.96 -2.11 -12.82
CA ASN A 17 -13.32 -3.01 -13.93
C ASN A 17 -13.19 -4.50 -13.59
N VAL A 18 -12.46 -4.88 -12.53
CA VAL A 18 -12.25 -6.29 -12.16
C VAL A 18 -12.98 -6.60 -10.85
N LYS A 19 -14.10 -7.33 -10.96
CA LYS A 19 -14.89 -7.75 -9.80
C LYS A 19 -14.03 -8.56 -8.83
N GLY A 20 -14.05 -8.15 -7.56
CA GLY A 20 -13.28 -8.79 -6.50
C GLY A 20 -11.89 -8.19 -6.24
N LEU A 21 -11.43 -7.22 -7.04
CA LEU A 21 -10.23 -6.43 -6.72
C LEU A 21 -10.60 -5.17 -5.96
N GLY A 22 -10.20 -5.10 -4.69
CA GLY A 22 -10.11 -3.86 -3.94
C GLY A 22 -8.76 -3.16 -4.17
N TYR A 23 -8.57 -2.02 -3.51
CA TYR A 23 -7.31 -1.27 -3.61
C TYR A 23 -6.09 -2.10 -3.17
N LYS A 24 -6.21 -2.88 -2.10
CA LYS A 24 -5.12 -3.75 -1.62
C LYS A 24 -4.74 -4.79 -2.68
N GLU A 25 -5.72 -5.53 -3.20
CA GLU A 25 -5.49 -6.58 -4.18
C GLU A 25 -4.96 -6.00 -5.50
N ALA A 26 -5.45 -4.84 -5.92
CA ALA A 26 -4.96 -4.15 -7.12
C ALA A 26 -3.53 -3.62 -6.94
N SER A 27 -3.20 -2.97 -5.81
CA SER A 27 -1.83 -2.55 -5.49
C SER A 27 -0.88 -3.76 -5.44
N HIS A 28 -1.31 -4.84 -4.78
CA HIS A 28 -0.51 -6.07 -4.66
C HIS A 28 -0.24 -6.70 -6.03
N PHE A 29 -1.24 -6.74 -6.91
CA PHE A 29 -1.06 -7.19 -8.29
C PHE A 29 -0.04 -6.33 -9.05
N LEU A 30 -0.14 -5.00 -8.94
CA LEU A 30 0.76 -4.07 -9.63
C LEU A 30 2.21 -4.21 -9.16
N ARG A 31 2.42 -4.35 -7.85
CA ARG A 31 3.73 -4.64 -7.26
C ARG A 31 4.33 -5.95 -7.77
N ASN A 32 3.52 -7.00 -7.86
CA ASN A 32 3.98 -8.31 -8.36
C ASN A 32 4.41 -8.29 -9.84
N ILE A 33 3.97 -7.30 -10.63
CA ILE A 33 4.39 -7.13 -12.02
C ILE A 33 5.45 -6.02 -12.20
N GLY A 34 6.05 -5.54 -11.10
CA GLY A 34 7.19 -4.62 -11.11
C GLY A 34 6.84 -3.12 -11.09
N ARG A 35 5.67 -2.75 -10.54
CA ARG A 35 5.28 -1.34 -10.33
C ARG A 35 5.34 -0.97 -8.86
N ASP A 36 6.41 -0.28 -8.45
CA ASP A 36 6.79 -0.07 -7.04
C ASP A 36 6.30 1.25 -6.41
N ASP A 37 5.48 2.01 -7.13
CA ASP A 37 4.95 3.33 -6.77
C ASP A 37 3.54 3.28 -6.13
N VAL A 38 3.13 2.13 -5.61
CA VAL A 38 1.87 1.98 -4.86
C VAL A 38 2.04 1.16 -3.58
N ALA A 39 1.35 1.58 -2.53
CA ALA A 39 1.37 0.93 -1.24
C ALA A 39 0.40 -0.27 -1.20
N ILE A 40 0.78 -1.31 -0.48
CA ILE A 40 -0.07 -2.45 -0.16
C ILE A 40 -0.51 -2.29 1.30
N ILE A 41 -1.65 -1.63 1.53
CA ILE A 41 -2.15 -1.41 2.90
C ILE A 41 -2.90 -2.64 3.39
N ASP A 42 -2.23 -3.43 4.23
CA ASP A 42 -2.79 -4.60 4.89
C ASP A 42 -2.88 -4.43 6.43
N ARG A 43 -3.20 -5.51 7.14
CA ARG A 43 -3.32 -5.47 8.61
C ARG A 43 -2.00 -5.19 9.33
N HIS A 44 -0.85 -5.53 8.75
CA HIS A 44 0.47 -5.32 9.35
C HIS A 44 0.86 -3.85 9.21
N VAL A 45 0.64 -3.27 8.03
CA VAL A 45 0.79 -1.84 7.78
C VAL A 45 -0.09 -1.01 8.71
N LEU A 46 -1.38 -1.34 8.83
CA LEU A 46 -2.28 -0.62 9.72
C LEU A 46 -1.89 -0.72 11.20
N ARG A 47 -1.38 -1.87 11.65
CA ARG A 47 -0.87 -2.04 13.02
C ARG A 47 0.38 -1.22 13.25
N TYR A 48 1.31 -1.23 12.30
CA TYR A 48 2.54 -0.45 12.36
C TYR A 48 2.21 1.05 12.48
N LEU A 49 1.35 1.57 11.62
CA LEU A 49 0.97 2.99 11.64
C LEU A 49 0.31 3.38 12.96
N HIS A 50 -0.59 2.54 13.47
CA HIS A 50 -1.26 2.80 14.74
C HIS A 50 -0.29 2.72 15.94
N LYS A 51 0.58 1.71 15.99
CA LYS A 51 1.58 1.55 17.08
C LYS A 51 2.56 2.71 17.15
N ASN A 52 2.90 3.30 16.00
CA ASN A 52 3.82 4.42 15.90
C ASN A 52 3.10 5.79 15.87
N ASN A 53 1.81 5.84 16.19
CA ASN A 53 1.00 7.06 16.27
C ASN A 53 0.89 7.86 14.96
N TYR A 54 1.05 7.22 13.80
CA TYR A 54 0.75 7.85 12.50
C TYR A 54 -0.76 7.91 12.21
N ILE A 55 -1.55 7.03 12.83
CA ILE A 55 -3.02 7.05 12.79
C ILE A 55 -3.59 6.83 14.19
N ASP A 56 -4.63 7.58 14.56
CA ASP A 56 -5.25 7.51 15.90
C ASP A 56 -5.96 6.18 16.17
N LYS A 57 -6.47 5.54 15.10
CA LYS A 57 -7.19 4.26 15.19
C LYS A 57 -7.05 3.48 13.89
N ILE A 58 -7.12 2.16 14.01
CA ILE A 58 -7.20 1.27 12.85
C ILE A 58 -8.61 1.38 12.23
N PRO A 59 -8.74 1.77 10.95
CA PRO A 59 -10.04 1.86 10.29
C PRO A 59 -10.66 0.47 10.11
N GLY A 60 -11.97 0.36 10.40
CA GLY A 60 -12.71 -0.91 10.22
C GLY A 60 -12.97 -1.29 8.76
N ASN A 61 -12.94 -0.31 7.85
CA ASN A 61 -12.99 -0.51 6.40
C ASN A 61 -12.11 0.55 5.71
N LEU A 62 -11.49 0.18 4.59
CA LEU A 62 -10.68 1.08 3.77
C LEU A 62 -11.49 1.54 2.56
N SER A 63 -12.14 2.69 2.71
CA SER A 63 -12.70 3.39 1.54
C SER A 63 -11.57 3.86 0.63
N ARG A 64 -11.85 4.14 -0.65
CA ARG A 64 -10.89 4.76 -1.58
C ARG A 64 -10.17 5.96 -0.95
N LYS A 65 -10.93 6.86 -0.34
CA LYS A 65 -10.39 8.06 0.32
C LYS A 65 -9.41 7.69 1.43
N THR A 66 -9.84 6.83 2.35
CA THR A 66 -9.01 6.39 3.49
C THR A 66 -7.76 5.63 3.04
N TYR A 67 -7.87 4.83 1.97
CA TYR A 67 -6.73 4.11 1.41
C TYR A 67 -5.67 5.08 0.89
N LEU A 68 -6.07 6.09 0.12
CA LEU A 68 -5.15 7.08 -0.43
C LEU A 68 -4.57 8.00 0.64
N GLU A 69 -5.34 8.35 1.69
CA GLU A 69 -4.82 9.10 2.85
C GLU A 69 -3.72 8.33 3.58
N ILE A 70 -3.92 7.02 3.80
CA ILE A 70 -2.92 6.16 4.45
C ILE A 70 -1.72 5.91 3.52
N GLU A 71 -1.95 5.74 2.22
CA GLU A 71 -0.87 5.62 1.25
C GLU A 71 0.01 6.87 1.26
N LYS A 72 -0.59 8.07 1.36
CA LYS A 72 0.19 9.30 1.45
C LYS A 72 1.09 9.36 2.69
N ILE A 73 0.59 8.88 3.83
CA ILE A 73 1.40 8.75 5.05
C ILE A 73 2.58 7.80 4.82
N LEU A 74 2.38 6.68 4.12
CA LEU A 74 3.45 5.74 3.81
C LEU A 74 4.47 6.32 2.82
N GLU A 75 4.02 7.09 1.83
CA GLU A 75 4.89 7.83 0.92
C GLU A 75 5.79 8.79 1.70
N ASP A 76 5.21 9.56 2.62
CA ASP A 76 5.98 10.52 3.43
C ASP A 76 7.00 9.79 4.34
N ILE A 77 6.64 8.66 4.95
CA ILE A 77 7.57 7.83 5.74
C ILE A 77 8.69 7.27 4.85
N ALA A 78 8.36 6.80 3.65
CA ALA A 78 9.34 6.24 2.72
C ALA A 78 10.35 7.33 2.30
N ASP A 79 9.84 8.51 1.91
CA ASP A 79 10.65 9.67 1.53
C ASP A 79 11.57 10.14 2.68
N GLU A 80 11.07 10.18 3.92
CA GLU A 80 11.87 10.54 5.11
C GLU A 80 13.03 9.57 5.38
N ASN A 81 12.96 8.34 4.87
CA ASN A 81 13.95 7.28 5.10
C ASN A 81 14.76 6.91 3.84
N ASP A 82 14.65 7.68 2.75
CA ASP A 82 15.26 7.36 1.45
C ASP A 82 14.89 5.95 0.95
N LEU A 83 13.64 5.53 1.18
CA LEU A 83 13.08 4.25 0.74
C LEU A 83 12.01 4.48 -0.32
N ASN A 84 11.77 3.48 -1.16
CA ASN A 84 10.51 3.40 -1.90
C ASN A 84 9.44 2.63 -1.10
N LEU A 85 8.18 2.70 -1.54
CA LEU A 85 7.05 2.00 -0.90
C LEU A 85 7.23 0.48 -0.87
N ALA A 86 7.99 -0.08 -1.81
CA ALA A 86 8.29 -1.50 -1.84
C ALA A 86 9.23 -1.92 -0.72
N GLU A 87 10.29 -1.16 -0.51
CA GLU A 87 11.24 -1.37 0.57
C GLU A 87 10.59 -1.14 1.92
N LEU A 88 9.83 -0.04 2.09
CA LEU A 88 9.12 0.26 3.32
C LEU A 88 8.17 -0.87 3.72
N ASP A 89 7.41 -1.44 2.78
CA ASP A 89 6.53 -2.58 3.05
C ASP A 89 7.30 -3.78 3.61
N LEU A 90 8.46 -4.13 3.03
CA LEU A 90 9.32 -5.20 3.55
C LEU A 90 9.84 -4.90 4.96
N TYR A 91 10.22 -3.64 5.24
CA TYR A 91 10.65 -3.22 6.58
C TYR A 91 9.52 -3.34 7.60
N ILE A 92 8.32 -2.89 7.26
CA ILE A 92 7.13 -2.98 8.12
C ILE A 92 6.82 -4.45 8.43
N TRP A 93 6.87 -5.32 7.42
CA TRP A 93 6.67 -6.76 7.59
C TRP A 93 7.69 -7.38 8.54
N TYR A 94 8.97 -7.05 8.35
CA TYR A 94 10.03 -7.50 9.24
C TYR A 94 9.85 -7.00 10.67
N TYR A 95 9.51 -5.72 10.83
CA TYR A 95 9.24 -5.11 12.14
C TYR A 95 8.07 -5.78 12.87
N GLU A 96 6.99 -6.10 12.16
CA GLU A 96 5.79 -6.70 12.76
C GLU A 96 5.89 -8.21 13.01
N THR A 97 6.69 -8.94 12.23
CA THR A 97 6.67 -10.42 12.23
C THR A 97 8.01 -11.08 12.50
N GLY A 98 9.12 -10.35 12.45
CA GLY A 98 10.48 -10.88 12.48
C GLY A 98 10.85 -11.70 11.24
N LYS A 99 10.06 -11.63 10.17
CA LYS A 99 10.26 -12.36 8.91
C LYS A 99 10.14 -11.42 7.71
N ILE A 100 10.89 -11.72 6.66
CA ILE A 100 10.70 -11.11 5.34
C ILE A 100 9.91 -12.13 4.51
N LEU A 101 8.72 -11.74 4.03
CA LEU A 101 7.90 -12.57 3.15
C LEU A 101 7.89 -11.98 1.73
N LYS A 102 7.54 -12.84 0.75
CA LYS A 102 7.27 -12.51 -0.65
C LYS A 102 5.97 -13.20 -1.06
#